data_AF-A0A4P2Q5C4-F1
#
_entry.id   AF-A0A4P2Q5C4-F1
#
_cell.length_a   1.000
_cell.length_b   1.000
_cell.length_c   1.000
_cell.angle_alpha   90.00
_cell.angle_beta   90.00
_cell.angle_gamma   90.00
#
_symmetry.space_group_name_H-M   'P 1'
#
loop_
_entity.id
_entity.type
_entity.pdbx_description
1 polymer ?
#
loop_
_entity_poly.entity_id
_entity_poly.type
_entity_poly.pdbx_seq_one_letter_code
_entity_poly.pdbx_strand_id
1 'polypeptide(L)'
;MLSGADVSVHQGHIQWDAFAPQLDFVFIRATYGPAAVDRKLAYNRAEAARRGLIRGYYHYALPGLDPLEQAQKVCSVVGALEPGELDLVLDLEETQHERDEGHRWTQDDTLALQEWTRRFVGEVKARYPGRSVILYTRHNFWHQYLGGSAELVDCPLWIANYTYGSDPVTARPPANPKAWAAWAQKKPLKAWDPWAAWSFWQISARAVMPGVTANTVDANLFNGTRGDLLRLARLEAGPPAKGPQPTADALCLEPPSQADDPYVVGPEVRLTDPGPSAEGAAAFFAAADVSTRTAAPVAHAEITPALDGTGLEALPPRAPDAMTGTQFHERARGLSLSAREELFVDEVLRGNVPSFLRRFHHVTVEAPDGKQGVVSVCADYLAVGSDIDFLRMPLTGVTAQRVADACGCVLPTKKLVKDIYAASRKQTAIPFPPEDGTRMATMERFLEHHLAIEQRRVGELGELLAGHKKDVVVTNRLRHHPRRLAIYGFHRADGEPWQPLDTSLDRRLPHEDTYVDYSHGARLIGGLMALGPEPRRVLDVLLDPALCDLLSDEGVLGAPRYEVRAFG
;
A
#
# COMPACT_ATOMS: atom_id res chain seq x y z
N MET A 1 10.14 2.57 -31.45
CA MET A 1 9.87 1.93 -30.15
C MET A 1 9.84 0.43 -30.32
N LEU A 2 10.53 -0.29 -29.43
CA LEU A 2 10.51 -1.76 -29.32
C LEU A 2 9.91 -2.15 -27.97
N SER A 3 9.43 -3.39 -27.83
CA SER A 3 8.70 -3.82 -26.63
C SER A 3 9.49 -4.86 -25.84
N GLY A 4 9.64 -4.68 -24.54
CA GLY A 4 10.35 -5.59 -23.65
C GLY A 4 9.66 -5.74 -22.30
N ALA A 5 10.02 -6.76 -21.54
CA ALA A 5 9.49 -6.97 -20.19
C ALA A 5 10.58 -6.72 -19.14
N ASP A 6 10.19 -6.59 -17.87
CA ASP A 6 11.09 -6.86 -16.76
C ASP A 6 10.51 -7.95 -15.83
N VAL A 7 11.40 -8.74 -15.24
CA VAL A 7 11.05 -9.97 -14.49
C VAL A 7 12.01 -10.25 -13.32
N SER A 8 11.47 -10.91 -12.30
CA SER A 8 12.15 -11.27 -11.05
C SER A 8 11.68 -12.65 -10.55
N VAL A 9 11.92 -12.97 -9.28
CA VAL A 9 11.26 -14.11 -8.60
C VAL A 9 9.72 -13.98 -8.59
N HIS A 10 9.17 -12.76 -8.62
CA HIS A 10 7.74 -12.52 -8.44
C HIS A 10 6.90 -12.99 -9.64
N GLN A 11 7.44 -13.02 -10.86
CA GLN A 11 6.77 -13.63 -12.03
C GLN A 11 6.74 -15.18 -12.00
N GLY A 12 7.34 -15.82 -10.98
CA GLY A 12 7.09 -17.23 -10.65
C GLY A 12 7.68 -18.24 -11.62
N HIS A 13 6.84 -18.88 -12.44
CA HIS A 13 7.26 -19.83 -13.47
C HIS A 13 6.89 -19.32 -14.86
N ILE A 14 7.89 -18.78 -15.57
CA ILE A 14 7.76 -18.27 -16.94
C ILE A 14 7.93 -19.44 -17.92
N GLN A 15 6.93 -19.69 -18.78
CA GLN A 15 7.03 -20.61 -19.91
C GLN A 15 7.71 -19.86 -21.08
N TRP A 16 9.04 -19.86 -21.06
CA TRP A 16 9.85 -18.97 -21.90
C TRP A 16 9.65 -19.13 -23.42
N ASP A 17 9.21 -20.29 -23.91
CA ASP A 17 8.90 -20.51 -25.34
C ASP A 17 7.64 -19.78 -25.82
N ALA A 18 6.68 -19.52 -24.92
CA ALA A 18 5.53 -18.66 -25.21
C ALA A 18 5.85 -17.18 -24.96
N PHE A 19 6.68 -16.90 -23.95
CA PHE A 19 6.99 -15.54 -23.50
C PHE A 19 7.98 -14.80 -24.41
N ALA A 20 9.16 -15.38 -24.66
CA ALA A 20 10.26 -14.69 -25.34
C ALA A 20 9.98 -14.23 -26.78
N PRO A 21 9.30 -15.02 -27.67
CA PRO A 21 9.10 -14.62 -29.07
C PRO A 21 8.26 -13.36 -29.28
N GLN A 22 7.58 -12.87 -28.24
CA GLN A 22 6.75 -11.68 -28.30
C GLN A 22 7.53 -10.38 -28.01
N LEU A 23 8.73 -10.48 -27.43
CA LEU A 23 9.54 -9.38 -26.93
C LEU A 23 10.76 -9.11 -27.82
N ASP A 24 11.28 -7.89 -27.73
CA ASP A 24 12.57 -7.49 -28.31
C ASP A 24 13.70 -7.50 -27.26
N PHE A 25 13.37 -7.30 -25.97
CA PHE A 25 14.31 -7.38 -24.84
C PHE A 25 13.64 -7.83 -23.52
N VAL A 26 14.44 -8.14 -22.51
CA VAL A 26 13.99 -8.37 -21.12
C VAL A 26 14.99 -7.84 -20.09
N PHE A 27 14.54 -7.17 -19.03
CA PHE A 27 15.35 -6.91 -17.83
C PHE A 27 15.08 -7.98 -16.76
N ILE A 28 16.12 -8.40 -16.05
CA ILE A 28 16.04 -9.50 -15.07
C ILE A 28 16.64 -9.02 -13.76
N ARG A 29 15.91 -9.13 -12.64
CA ARG A 29 16.47 -8.76 -11.33
C ARG A 29 17.64 -9.66 -11.00
N ALA A 30 18.78 -9.08 -10.67
CA ALA A 30 19.96 -9.83 -10.24
C ALA A 30 20.11 -9.83 -8.72
N THR A 31 19.95 -8.67 -8.10
CA THR A 31 20.27 -8.42 -6.69
C THR A 31 19.31 -7.41 -6.08
N TYR A 32 19.20 -7.45 -4.76
CA TYR A 32 18.41 -6.54 -3.94
C TYR A 32 19.23 -6.25 -2.67
N GLY A 33 19.55 -4.98 -2.43
CA GLY A 33 20.46 -4.59 -1.35
C GLY A 33 21.87 -5.24 -1.45
N PRO A 34 22.68 -5.17 -0.39
CA PRO A 34 24.03 -5.76 -0.37
C PRO A 34 24.02 -7.30 -0.23
N ALA A 35 22.95 -7.88 0.33
CA ALA A 35 22.91 -9.28 0.71
C ALA A 35 22.25 -10.21 -0.33
N ALA A 36 21.12 -9.81 -0.93
CA ALA A 36 20.26 -10.75 -1.64
C ALA A 36 20.61 -10.91 -3.14
N VAL A 37 20.41 -12.12 -3.64
CA VAL A 37 20.44 -12.48 -5.07
C VAL A 37 19.05 -12.98 -5.44
N ASP A 38 18.50 -12.54 -6.56
CA ASP A 38 17.17 -13.00 -6.97
C ASP A 38 17.22 -14.50 -7.30
N ARG A 39 16.36 -15.28 -6.63
CA ARG A 39 16.32 -16.75 -6.71
C ARG A 39 15.97 -17.28 -8.11
N LYS A 40 15.52 -16.43 -9.04
CA LYS A 40 15.27 -16.78 -10.45
C LYS A 40 16.32 -16.25 -11.43
N LEU A 41 17.29 -15.41 -11.02
CA LEU A 41 18.30 -14.81 -11.91
C LEU A 41 18.94 -15.83 -12.85
N ALA A 42 19.51 -16.90 -12.30
CA ALA A 42 20.27 -17.89 -13.09
C ALA A 42 19.39 -18.63 -14.12
N TYR A 43 18.15 -18.96 -13.74
CA TYR A 43 17.16 -19.58 -14.63
C TYR A 43 16.73 -18.60 -15.72
N ASN A 44 16.24 -17.41 -15.34
CA ASN A 44 15.75 -16.39 -16.27
C ASN A 44 16.85 -15.96 -17.27
N ARG A 45 18.10 -15.81 -16.80
CA ARG A 45 19.29 -15.54 -17.63
C ARG A 45 19.49 -16.63 -18.68
N ALA A 46 19.54 -17.89 -18.27
CA ALA A 46 19.80 -19.01 -19.17
C ALA A 46 18.65 -19.22 -20.18
N GLU A 47 17.40 -19.07 -19.75
CA GLU A 47 16.23 -19.21 -20.61
C GLU A 47 16.09 -18.08 -21.64
N ALA A 48 16.39 -16.83 -21.26
CA ALA A 48 16.44 -15.70 -22.20
C ALA A 48 17.58 -15.85 -23.21
N ALA A 49 18.79 -16.20 -22.73
CA ALA A 49 19.96 -16.39 -23.57
C ALA A 49 19.78 -17.51 -24.61
N ARG A 50 19.20 -18.66 -24.21
CA ARG A 50 18.93 -19.79 -25.14
C ARG A 50 17.99 -19.42 -26.29
N ARG A 51 17.16 -18.39 -26.12
CA ARG A 51 16.20 -17.90 -27.12
C ARG A 51 16.67 -16.65 -27.86
N GLY A 52 17.93 -16.24 -27.66
CA GLY A 52 18.52 -15.07 -28.32
C GLY A 52 17.90 -13.74 -27.91
N LEU A 53 17.17 -13.69 -26.79
CA LEU A 53 16.52 -12.48 -26.32
C LEU A 53 17.56 -11.54 -25.71
N ILE A 54 17.56 -10.28 -26.17
CA ILE A 54 18.42 -9.22 -25.61
C ILE A 54 18.04 -9.01 -24.16
N ARG A 55 19.04 -8.98 -23.27
CA ARG A 55 18.80 -9.07 -21.82
C ARG A 55 19.59 -8.04 -21.03
N GLY A 56 19.01 -7.46 -19.99
CA GLY A 56 19.70 -6.62 -19.02
C GLY A 56 19.53 -7.13 -17.60
N TYR A 57 20.34 -6.63 -16.67
CA TYR A 57 20.30 -7.00 -15.26
C TYR A 57 20.13 -5.77 -14.38
N TYR A 58 19.22 -5.85 -13.40
CA TYR A 58 18.95 -4.76 -12.47
C TYR A 58 19.26 -5.08 -11.00
N HIS A 59 19.70 -4.06 -10.29
CA HIS A 59 19.94 -4.05 -8.84
C HIS A 59 18.96 -3.10 -8.19
N TYR A 60 18.04 -3.63 -7.37
CA TYR A 60 17.16 -2.82 -6.52
C TYR A 60 17.97 -2.27 -5.35
N ALA A 61 18.14 -0.95 -5.33
CA ALA A 61 18.99 -0.24 -4.38
C ALA A 61 18.28 0.02 -3.06
N LEU A 62 19.04 -0.08 -1.96
CA LEU A 62 18.65 0.36 -0.63
C LEU A 62 19.64 1.46 -0.17
N PRO A 63 19.40 2.76 -0.48
CA PRO A 63 20.41 3.79 -0.24
C PRO A 63 20.77 4.09 1.22
N GLY A 64 19.99 3.56 2.18
CA GLY A 64 20.34 3.55 3.61
C GLY A 64 21.48 2.59 3.96
N LEU A 65 22.07 1.91 2.98
CA LEU A 65 23.20 0.98 3.07
C LEU A 65 24.27 1.40 2.04
N ASP A 66 25.53 0.98 2.20
CA ASP A 66 26.63 1.53 1.40
C ASP A 66 26.48 1.28 -0.13
N PRO A 67 26.75 2.29 -0.99
CA PRO A 67 26.62 2.16 -2.45
C PRO A 67 27.68 1.28 -3.11
N LEU A 68 28.89 1.21 -2.53
CA LEU A 68 30.00 0.44 -3.10
C LEU A 68 29.82 -1.04 -2.82
N GLU A 69 29.39 -1.42 -1.60
CA GLU A 69 29.00 -2.81 -1.31
C GLU A 69 27.90 -3.29 -2.26
N GLN A 70 26.89 -2.46 -2.50
CA GLN A 70 25.78 -2.75 -3.39
C GLN A 70 26.19 -2.84 -4.87
N ALA A 71 27.04 -1.92 -5.34
CA ALA A 71 27.62 -1.97 -6.68
C ALA A 71 28.51 -3.22 -6.88
N GLN A 72 29.41 -3.52 -5.93
CA GLN A 72 30.27 -4.70 -5.96
C GLN A 72 29.45 -6.00 -5.88
N LYS A 73 28.34 -6.01 -5.13
CA LYS A 73 27.39 -7.12 -5.08
C LYS A 73 26.77 -7.41 -6.44
N VAL A 74 26.17 -6.43 -7.12
CA VAL A 74 25.62 -6.67 -8.46
C VAL A 74 26.72 -7.05 -9.46
N CYS A 75 27.89 -6.40 -9.41
CA CYS A 75 29.01 -6.68 -10.31
C CYS A 75 29.57 -8.11 -10.17
N SER A 76 29.64 -8.64 -8.95
CA SER A 76 30.11 -10.01 -8.69
C SER A 76 29.06 -11.06 -9.06
N VAL A 77 27.78 -10.79 -8.80
CA VAL A 77 26.64 -11.67 -9.14
C VAL A 77 26.37 -11.71 -10.65
N VAL A 78 26.52 -10.58 -11.35
CA VAL A 78 26.29 -10.50 -12.80
C VAL A 78 27.48 -11.04 -13.60
N GLY A 79 28.72 -10.80 -13.18
CA GLY A 79 29.92 -11.32 -13.84
C GLY A 79 30.45 -10.40 -14.95
N ALA A 80 30.83 -10.96 -16.09
CA ALA A 80 31.15 -10.20 -17.30
C ALA A 80 29.91 -10.07 -18.19
N LEU A 81 29.69 -8.89 -18.80
CA LEU A 81 28.54 -8.66 -19.69
C LEU A 81 28.84 -9.06 -21.12
N GLU A 82 28.18 -10.09 -21.62
CA GLU A 82 28.36 -10.67 -22.96
C GLU A 82 27.70 -9.85 -24.09
N PRO A 83 28.01 -10.12 -25.37
CA PRO A 83 27.18 -9.68 -26.49
C PRO A 83 25.75 -10.25 -26.36
N GLY A 84 24.75 -9.39 -26.60
CA GLY A 84 23.35 -9.66 -26.29
C GLY A 84 22.95 -9.19 -24.88
N GLU A 85 23.91 -8.73 -24.06
CA GLU A 85 23.66 -8.17 -22.74
C GLU A 85 23.78 -6.64 -22.76
N LEU A 86 22.74 -5.99 -22.25
CA LEU A 86 22.65 -4.54 -22.04
C LEU A 86 23.53 -4.10 -20.87
N ASP A 87 23.72 -2.78 -20.78
CA ASP A 87 24.38 -2.13 -19.65
C ASP A 87 23.59 -2.38 -18.34
N LEU A 88 24.27 -2.35 -17.19
CA LEU A 88 23.63 -2.61 -15.90
C LEU A 88 22.60 -1.52 -15.56
N VAL A 89 21.49 -1.95 -14.95
CA VAL A 89 20.47 -1.05 -14.41
C VAL A 89 20.70 -0.86 -12.91
N LEU A 90 20.85 0.39 -12.48
CA LEU A 90 20.56 0.79 -11.12
C LEU A 90 19.05 1.05 -11.03
N ASP A 91 18.34 0.20 -10.31
CA ASP A 91 16.94 0.39 -9.94
C ASP A 91 16.91 1.17 -8.63
N LEU A 92 16.86 2.50 -8.78
CA LEU A 92 16.87 3.45 -7.69
C LEU A 92 15.45 3.96 -7.49
N GLU A 93 14.74 3.33 -6.58
CA GLU A 93 13.50 3.89 -6.08
C GLU A 93 13.45 4.17 -4.59
N GLU A 94 14.28 3.56 -3.75
CA GLU A 94 14.31 3.89 -2.31
C GLU A 94 15.24 5.04 -1.97
N THR A 95 15.02 5.67 -0.82
CA THR A 95 15.89 6.70 -0.27
C THR A 95 16.89 6.13 0.74
N GLN A 96 17.80 6.96 1.25
CA GLN A 96 18.50 6.62 2.50
C GLN A 96 17.59 6.78 3.71
N HIS A 97 16.57 7.61 3.60
CA HIS A 97 15.53 7.78 4.62
C HIS A 97 14.43 6.71 4.46
N GLU A 98 14.86 5.46 4.65
CA GLU A 98 14.10 4.23 4.41
C GLU A 98 14.36 3.15 5.51
N ARG A 99 14.64 3.48 6.80
CA ARG A 99 14.26 2.63 7.98
C ARG A 99 13.88 3.20 9.40
N ASP A 100 13.63 4.50 9.62
CA ASP A 100 13.24 5.20 10.86
C ASP A 100 11.85 5.94 10.74
N GLU A 101 11.21 6.42 11.81
CA GLU A 101 9.84 6.99 11.71
C GLU A 101 9.75 8.54 11.70
N GLY A 102 9.18 9.11 10.62
CA GLY A 102 8.67 10.49 10.60
C GLY A 102 9.56 11.60 10.00
N HIS A 103 10.21 11.37 8.86
CA HIS A 103 11.08 12.37 8.23
C HIS A 103 10.37 13.60 7.64
N ARG A 104 11.13 14.68 7.51
CA ARG A 104 10.86 15.86 6.70
C ARG A 104 12.01 16.05 5.73
N TRP A 105 11.87 15.43 4.55
CA TRP A 105 12.88 15.45 3.50
C TRP A 105 13.46 16.85 3.23
N THR A 106 14.78 16.93 3.23
CA THR A 106 15.56 18.18 3.12
C THR A 106 16.39 18.23 1.83
N GLN A 107 17.05 19.37 1.63
CA GLN A 107 18.03 19.54 0.56
C GLN A 107 19.30 18.70 0.81
N ASP A 108 19.70 18.50 2.07
CA ASP A 108 20.89 17.70 2.40
C ASP A 108 20.64 16.21 2.11
N ASP A 109 19.42 15.73 2.33
CA ASP A 109 19.02 14.34 2.01
C ASP A 109 19.00 14.11 0.49
N THR A 110 18.60 15.13 -0.26
CA THR A 110 18.65 15.16 -1.73
C THR A 110 20.10 15.05 -2.23
N LEU A 111 21.02 15.83 -1.63
CA LEU A 111 22.44 15.77 -1.97
C LEU A 111 23.09 14.43 -1.55
N ALA A 112 22.71 13.88 -0.40
CA ALA A 112 23.17 12.57 0.06
C ALA A 112 22.74 11.44 -0.88
N LEU A 113 21.50 11.45 -1.37
CA LEU A 113 20.99 10.48 -2.34
C LEU A 113 21.67 10.60 -3.72
N GLN A 114 21.93 11.84 -4.17
CA GLN A 114 22.72 12.09 -5.39
C GLN A 114 24.17 11.58 -5.26
N GLU A 115 24.85 11.86 -4.14
CA GLU A 115 26.20 11.37 -3.86
C GLU A 115 26.25 9.84 -3.74
N TRP A 116 25.27 9.22 -3.09
CA TRP A 116 25.10 7.76 -3.04
C TRP A 116 25.02 7.17 -4.46
N THR A 117 24.16 7.76 -5.29
CA THR A 117 23.94 7.36 -6.69
C THR A 117 25.22 7.50 -7.51
N ARG A 118 25.92 8.63 -7.36
CA ARG A 118 27.21 8.91 -8.01
C ARG A 118 28.28 7.91 -7.63
N ARG A 119 28.37 7.50 -6.35
CA ARG A 119 29.29 6.46 -5.86
C ARG A 119 28.96 5.09 -6.46
N PHE A 120 27.70 4.67 -6.47
CA PHE A 120 27.27 3.40 -7.07
C PHE A 120 27.60 3.36 -8.58
N VAL A 121 27.18 4.40 -9.32
CA VAL A 121 27.40 4.51 -10.76
C VAL A 121 28.90 4.56 -11.10
N GLY A 122 29.71 5.23 -10.28
CA GLY A 122 31.17 5.27 -10.44
C GLY A 122 31.82 3.89 -10.32
N GLU A 123 31.48 3.13 -9.29
CA GLU A 123 32.01 1.78 -9.06
C GLU A 123 31.61 0.82 -10.19
N VAL A 124 30.35 0.87 -10.65
CA VAL A 124 29.89 0.06 -11.79
C VAL A 124 30.60 0.46 -13.09
N LYS A 125 30.73 1.77 -13.40
CA LYS A 125 31.45 2.25 -14.60
C LYS A 125 32.95 1.88 -14.55
N ALA A 126 33.58 1.88 -13.37
CA ALA A 126 34.96 1.40 -13.18
C ALA A 126 35.10 -0.11 -13.42
N ARG A 127 34.13 -0.90 -12.95
CA ARG A 127 34.09 -2.36 -13.11
C ARG A 127 33.69 -2.83 -14.51
N TYR A 128 33.07 -1.97 -15.32
CA TYR A 128 32.74 -2.25 -16.72
C TYR A 128 33.17 -1.11 -17.68
N PRO A 129 34.49 -0.95 -17.95
CA PRO A 129 35.00 0.14 -18.79
C PRO A 129 34.28 0.26 -20.16
N GLY A 130 33.79 1.46 -20.45
CA GLY A 130 33.05 1.77 -21.69
C GLY A 130 31.62 1.23 -21.75
N ARG A 131 31.08 0.61 -20.70
CA ARG A 131 29.64 0.51 -20.46
C ARG A 131 29.18 1.77 -19.70
N SER A 132 27.92 2.15 -19.84
CA SER A 132 27.26 3.08 -18.92
C SER A 132 26.52 2.33 -17.81
N VAL A 133 25.70 3.05 -17.06
CA VAL A 133 24.69 2.51 -16.14
C VAL A 133 23.35 3.09 -16.59
N ILE A 134 22.37 2.23 -16.81
CA ILE A 134 20.97 2.63 -17.02
C ILE A 134 20.41 2.99 -15.64
N LEU A 135 19.74 4.12 -15.52
CA LEU A 135 19.10 4.52 -14.27
C LEU A 135 17.60 4.31 -14.39
N TYR A 136 17.06 3.35 -13.65
CA TYR A 136 15.62 3.20 -13.45
C TYR A 136 15.17 3.97 -12.21
N THR A 137 14.04 4.65 -12.35
CA THR A 137 13.32 5.34 -11.28
C THR A 137 11.89 5.62 -11.73
N ARG A 138 10.99 5.88 -10.78
CA ARG A 138 9.65 6.43 -11.05
C ARG A 138 9.69 7.96 -11.16
N HIS A 139 8.66 8.56 -11.75
CA HIS A 139 8.60 9.98 -12.10
C HIS A 139 8.63 10.89 -10.86
N ASN A 140 7.70 10.68 -9.93
CA ASN A 140 7.56 11.54 -8.77
C ASN A 140 8.74 11.36 -7.81
N PHE A 141 9.32 10.16 -7.75
CA PHE A 141 10.50 9.89 -6.93
C PHE A 141 11.68 10.83 -7.25
N TRP A 142 12.07 10.92 -8.53
CA TRP A 142 13.21 11.74 -8.93
C TRP A 142 12.96 13.24 -8.77
N HIS A 143 11.73 13.71 -8.96
CA HIS A 143 11.39 15.10 -8.67
C HIS A 143 11.41 15.41 -7.17
N GLN A 144 10.90 14.51 -6.34
CA GLN A 144 10.78 14.72 -4.89
C GLN A 144 12.09 14.49 -4.12
N TYR A 145 12.89 13.48 -4.52
CA TYR A 145 14.03 12.98 -3.75
C TYR A 145 15.38 13.14 -4.47
N LEU A 146 15.42 13.20 -5.80
CA LEU A 146 16.65 13.51 -6.56
C LEU A 146 16.72 14.97 -7.01
N GLY A 147 15.72 15.79 -6.67
CA GLY A 147 15.70 17.23 -6.93
C GLY A 147 15.79 17.61 -8.41
N GLY A 148 15.44 16.69 -9.32
CA GLY A 148 15.61 16.91 -10.76
C GLY A 148 17.06 16.94 -11.24
N SER A 149 18.03 16.35 -10.53
CA SER A 149 19.47 16.63 -10.75
C SER A 149 19.97 16.44 -12.20
N ALA A 150 20.58 17.51 -12.73
CA ALA A 150 21.33 17.51 -13.98
C ALA A 150 22.64 16.70 -13.93
N GLU A 151 23.09 16.21 -12.78
CA GLU A 151 24.31 15.39 -12.68
C GLU A 151 24.10 13.93 -13.13
N LEU A 152 22.85 13.47 -13.18
CA LEU A 152 22.50 12.09 -13.52
C LEU A 152 22.21 11.87 -15.03
N VAL A 153 22.29 12.93 -15.85
CA VAL A 153 21.98 12.92 -17.30
C VAL A 153 22.89 12.02 -18.15
N ASP A 154 24.07 11.66 -17.64
CA ASP A 154 25.04 10.75 -18.27
C ASP A 154 24.72 9.25 -18.03
N CYS A 155 23.53 8.96 -17.51
CA CYS A 155 22.95 7.62 -17.40
C CYS A 155 21.72 7.52 -18.33
N PRO A 156 21.64 6.53 -19.25
CA PRO A 156 20.42 6.29 -20.02
C PRO A 156 19.22 6.04 -19.11
N LEU A 157 18.17 6.85 -19.27
CA LEU A 157 17.05 6.90 -18.33
C LEU A 157 15.98 5.85 -18.66
N TRP A 158 15.59 5.07 -17.65
CA TRP A 158 14.47 4.13 -17.69
C TRP A 158 13.37 4.62 -16.74
N ILE A 159 12.37 5.31 -17.29
CA ILE A 159 11.29 5.93 -16.49
C ILE A 159 10.11 4.97 -16.28
N ALA A 160 9.62 4.86 -15.05
CA ALA A 160 8.30 4.30 -14.76
C ALA A 160 7.23 5.40 -14.64
N ASN A 161 6.34 5.49 -15.64
CA ASN A 161 5.17 6.38 -15.63
C ASN A 161 4.01 5.65 -16.31
N TYR A 162 3.09 5.09 -15.52
CA TYR A 162 2.13 4.12 -16.03
C TYR A 162 0.98 4.76 -16.83
N THR A 163 0.70 4.20 -18.02
CA THR A 163 -0.33 4.69 -18.95
C THR A 163 -1.76 4.25 -18.57
N TYR A 164 -2.08 4.21 -17.28
CA TYR A 164 -3.37 3.73 -16.77
C TYR A 164 -4.58 4.62 -17.14
N GLY A 165 -4.34 5.88 -17.56
CA GLY A 165 -5.41 6.85 -17.78
C GLY A 165 -6.17 7.13 -16.47
N SER A 166 -7.49 7.16 -16.53
CA SER A 166 -8.37 7.37 -15.36
C SER A 166 -8.80 6.08 -14.63
N ASP A 167 -8.27 4.92 -15.00
CA ASP A 167 -8.58 3.64 -14.34
C ASP A 167 -7.30 2.83 -14.03
N PRO A 168 -6.58 3.16 -12.94
CA PRO A 168 -5.43 2.38 -12.47
C PRO A 168 -5.79 0.97 -11.94
N VAL A 169 -7.07 0.61 -11.88
CA VAL A 169 -7.52 -0.69 -11.37
C VAL A 169 -7.60 -1.70 -12.51
N THR A 170 -8.29 -1.36 -13.61
CA THR A 170 -8.54 -2.29 -14.72
C THR A 170 -7.68 -2.05 -15.96
N ALA A 171 -7.08 -0.85 -16.12
CA ALA A 171 -6.28 -0.56 -17.31
C ALA A 171 -5.04 -1.47 -17.39
N ARG A 172 -4.96 -2.22 -18.50
CA ARG A 172 -3.82 -3.05 -18.88
C ARG A 172 -3.45 -2.75 -20.34
N PRO A 173 -2.18 -2.87 -20.72
CA PRO A 173 -1.80 -2.87 -22.13
C PRO A 173 -2.35 -4.12 -22.83
N PRO A 174 -2.51 -4.11 -24.18
CA PRO A 174 -2.97 -5.27 -24.93
C PRO A 174 -2.05 -6.48 -24.70
N ALA A 175 -2.60 -7.70 -24.74
CA ALA A 175 -1.82 -8.93 -24.51
C ALA A 175 -0.72 -9.19 -25.56
N ASN A 176 -0.77 -8.51 -26.71
CA ASN A 176 0.30 -8.50 -27.71
C ASN A 176 1.26 -7.31 -27.47
N PRO A 177 2.54 -7.54 -27.12
CA PRO A 177 3.51 -6.47 -26.85
C PRO A 177 3.73 -5.49 -27.99
N LYS A 178 3.56 -5.90 -29.25
CA LYS A 178 3.76 -5.01 -30.40
C LYS A 178 2.69 -3.92 -30.52
N ALA A 179 1.58 -4.02 -29.78
CA ALA A 179 0.57 -2.96 -29.65
C ALA A 179 0.82 -1.99 -28.49
N TRP A 180 1.80 -2.25 -27.62
CA TRP A 180 2.07 -1.45 -26.41
C TRP A 180 2.44 0.00 -26.72
N ALA A 181 3.23 0.25 -27.77
CA ALA A 181 3.61 1.61 -28.17
C ALA A 181 2.39 2.48 -28.52
N ALA A 182 1.39 1.92 -29.20
CA ALA A 182 0.14 2.62 -29.53
C ALA A 182 -0.81 2.76 -28.33
N TRP A 183 -0.72 1.85 -27.35
CA TRP A 183 -1.45 1.99 -26.08
C TRP A 183 -0.85 3.07 -25.19
N ALA A 184 0.49 3.15 -25.10
CA ALA A 184 1.23 4.15 -24.34
C ALA A 184 0.97 5.59 -24.84
N GLN A 185 0.75 5.76 -26.15
CA GLN A 185 0.35 7.03 -26.77
C GLN A 185 -0.99 7.61 -26.27
N LYS A 186 -1.77 6.89 -25.44
CA LYS A 186 -2.96 7.43 -24.77
C LYS A 186 -2.66 8.41 -23.63
N LYS A 187 -1.49 8.30 -23.00
CA LYS A 187 -0.98 9.22 -21.96
C LYS A 187 0.53 9.38 -22.16
N PRO A 188 0.98 10.08 -23.22
CA PRO A 188 2.39 10.25 -23.52
C PRO A 188 3.06 11.18 -22.51
N LEU A 189 4.34 10.92 -22.23
CA LEU A 189 5.25 11.89 -21.62
C LEU A 189 5.19 13.20 -22.44
N LYS A 190 5.04 14.35 -21.77
CA LYS A 190 4.75 15.63 -22.46
C LYS A 190 6.04 16.24 -23.03
N ALA A 191 5.94 17.15 -24.00
CA ALA A 191 7.16 17.75 -24.59
C ALA A 191 7.92 18.74 -23.66
N TRP A 192 7.30 19.19 -22.57
CA TRP A 192 7.94 20.00 -21.51
C TRP A 192 8.46 19.16 -20.34
N ASP A 193 8.13 17.87 -20.34
CA ASP A 193 8.57 16.88 -19.37
C ASP A 193 10.09 16.67 -19.56
N PRO A 194 10.96 16.90 -18.55
CA PRO A 194 12.39 16.63 -18.70
C PRO A 194 12.67 15.18 -19.17
N TRP A 195 11.75 14.28 -18.85
CA TRP A 195 11.79 12.86 -19.16
C TRP A 195 11.27 12.52 -20.55
N ALA A 196 10.85 13.49 -21.37
CA ALA A 196 10.68 13.30 -22.81
C ALA A 196 11.96 12.72 -23.46
N ALA A 197 13.10 12.95 -22.82
CA ALA A 197 14.40 12.38 -23.09
C ALA A 197 14.63 10.99 -22.41
N TRP A 198 13.70 10.07 -22.58
CA TRP A 198 13.79 8.70 -22.04
C TRP A 198 14.48 7.73 -23.01
N SER A 199 15.20 6.74 -22.48
CA SER A 199 15.76 5.61 -23.24
C SER A 199 14.88 4.37 -23.15
N PHE A 200 14.36 4.08 -21.95
CA PHE A 200 13.35 3.04 -21.70
C PHE A 200 12.17 3.62 -20.91
N TRP A 201 10.98 3.05 -21.08
CA TRP A 201 9.76 3.51 -20.40
C TRP A 201 8.93 2.30 -19.94
N GLN A 202 8.81 2.11 -18.62
CA GLN A 202 7.89 1.16 -18.02
C GLN A 202 6.48 1.77 -18.03
N ILE A 203 5.62 1.20 -18.88
CA ILE A 203 4.28 1.72 -19.20
C ILE A 203 3.18 1.09 -18.33
N SER A 204 3.42 -0.06 -17.71
CA SER A 204 2.46 -0.75 -16.84
C SER A 204 3.10 -1.93 -16.08
N ALA A 205 2.79 -2.09 -14.79
CA ALA A 205 3.09 -3.30 -14.01
C ALA A 205 2.01 -4.41 -14.13
N ARG A 206 1.12 -4.30 -15.13
CA ARG A 206 -0.16 -5.04 -15.18
C ARG A 206 -0.40 -5.78 -16.50
N ALA A 207 0.63 -5.97 -17.32
CA ALA A 207 0.47 -6.72 -18.57
C ALA A 207 0.19 -8.21 -18.30
N VAL A 208 -0.62 -8.81 -19.18
CA VAL A 208 -0.85 -10.26 -19.20
C VAL A 208 -0.26 -10.78 -20.50
N MET A 209 0.64 -11.76 -20.41
CA MET A 209 1.37 -12.29 -21.55
C MET A 209 1.30 -13.82 -21.61
N PRO A 210 1.16 -14.42 -22.80
CA PRO A 210 1.38 -15.85 -22.98
C PRO A 210 2.71 -16.29 -22.37
N GLY A 211 2.65 -17.34 -21.53
CA GLY A 211 3.79 -17.87 -20.80
C GLY A 211 3.98 -17.33 -19.37
N VAL A 212 3.23 -16.31 -18.93
CA VAL A 212 3.13 -15.93 -17.52
C VAL A 212 1.65 -15.93 -17.11
N THR A 213 1.23 -17.00 -16.44
CA THR A 213 -0.19 -17.29 -16.17
C THR A 213 -0.64 -17.01 -14.75
N ALA A 214 0.28 -16.97 -13.78
CA ALA A 214 -0.03 -16.81 -12.36
C ALA A 214 -0.03 -15.35 -11.88
N ASN A 215 0.71 -14.46 -12.57
CA ASN A 215 0.96 -13.07 -12.19
C ASN A 215 0.99 -12.17 -13.43
N THR A 216 1.00 -10.85 -13.22
CA THR A 216 1.27 -9.88 -14.30
C THR A 216 2.76 -9.73 -14.58
N VAL A 217 3.05 -9.09 -15.71
CA VAL A 217 4.40 -8.77 -16.18
C VAL A 217 4.50 -7.26 -16.38
N ASP A 218 5.68 -6.73 -16.12
CA ASP A 218 5.95 -5.30 -16.18
C ASP A 218 6.42 -4.96 -17.61
N ALA A 219 5.66 -4.08 -18.24
CA ALA A 219 5.70 -3.81 -19.67
C ALA A 219 6.53 -2.58 -19.97
N ASN A 220 7.49 -2.72 -20.88
CA ASN A 220 8.47 -1.70 -21.21
C ASN A 220 8.51 -1.40 -22.70
N LEU A 221 8.87 -0.15 -23.01
CA LEU A 221 9.20 0.33 -24.34
C LEU A 221 10.66 0.81 -24.37
N PHE A 222 11.33 0.65 -25.51
CA PHE A 222 12.66 1.22 -25.79
C PHE A 222 12.58 2.31 -26.86
N ASN A 223 13.20 3.47 -26.63
CA ASN A 223 13.12 4.66 -27.48
C ASN A 223 14.13 4.64 -28.65
N GLY A 224 14.07 3.61 -29.49
CA GLY A 224 14.97 3.52 -30.65
C GLY A 224 14.52 2.52 -31.73
N THR A 225 15.44 2.26 -32.65
CA THR A 225 15.32 1.21 -33.68
C THR A 225 15.89 -0.12 -33.19
N ARG A 226 15.67 -1.20 -33.95
CA ARG A 226 16.30 -2.52 -33.66
C ARG A 226 17.82 -2.46 -33.70
N GLY A 227 18.41 -1.67 -34.60
CA GLY A 227 19.86 -1.47 -34.66
C GLY A 227 20.41 -0.76 -33.43
N ASP A 228 19.67 0.21 -32.86
CA ASP A 228 20.12 0.91 -31.64
C ASP A 228 20.14 -0.04 -30.44
N LEU A 229 19.10 -0.87 -30.29
CA LEU A 229 19.05 -1.91 -29.27
C LEU A 229 20.17 -2.97 -29.46
N LEU A 230 20.47 -3.34 -30.72
CA LEU A 230 21.57 -4.26 -31.03
C LEU A 230 22.95 -3.64 -30.73
N ARG A 231 23.14 -2.34 -30.95
CA ARG A 231 24.39 -1.63 -30.59
C ARG A 231 24.54 -1.46 -29.07
N LEU A 232 23.46 -1.14 -28.34
CA LEU A 232 23.45 -1.16 -26.87
C LEU A 232 23.78 -2.56 -26.30
N ALA A 233 23.24 -3.61 -26.92
CA ALA A 233 23.55 -5.00 -26.58
C ALA A 233 24.91 -5.49 -27.13
N ARG A 234 25.70 -4.63 -27.80
CA ARG A 234 26.99 -4.94 -28.44
C ARG A 234 26.95 -6.13 -29.42
N LEU A 235 25.80 -6.35 -30.06
CA LEU A 235 25.60 -7.29 -31.18
C LEU A 235 25.87 -6.64 -32.54
N GLU A 236 25.80 -5.32 -32.62
CA GLU A 236 26.20 -4.51 -33.78
C GLU A 236 27.32 -3.52 -33.40
N ALA A 237 28.12 -3.12 -34.40
CA ALA A 237 29.20 -2.15 -34.23
C ALA A 237 28.74 -0.70 -34.50
N GLY A 238 29.55 0.25 -34.03
CA GLY A 238 29.24 1.69 -34.06
C GLY A 238 28.56 2.16 -32.77
N PRO A 239 28.48 3.49 -32.53
CA PRO A 239 27.76 4.01 -31.38
C PRO A 239 26.25 3.69 -31.52
N PRO A 240 25.53 3.41 -30.42
CA PRO A 240 24.08 3.59 -30.46
C PRO A 240 23.78 5.03 -30.90
N ALA A 241 22.64 5.28 -31.56
CA ALA A 241 22.19 6.66 -31.68
C ALA A 241 22.15 7.28 -30.27
N LYS A 242 22.52 8.55 -30.12
CA LYS A 242 22.17 9.27 -28.90
C LYS A 242 20.64 9.25 -28.81
N GLY A 243 20.11 8.36 -27.98
CA GLY A 243 18.79 8.56 -27.40
C GLY A 243 18.79 9.96 -26.78
N PRO A 244 17.67 10.68 -26.83
CA PRO A 244 17.61 12.00 -26.21
C PRO A 244 18.05 11.84 -24.75
N GLN A 245 19.13 12.53 -24.37
CA GLN A 245 19.54 12.67 -22.97
C GLN A 245 18.78 13.89 -22.41
N PRO A 246 18.26 13.84 -21.17
CA PRO A 246 17.66 15.00 -20.56
C PRO A 246 18.68 16.14 -20.51
N THR A 247 18.32 17.31 -21.03
CA THR A 247 19.19 18.49 -20.97
C THR A 247 19.10 19.11 -19.59
N ALA A 248 20.22 19.68 -19.11
CA ALA A 248 20.22 20.44 -17.85
C ALA A 248 19.13 21.52 -17.84
N ASP A 249 18.93 22.22 -18.95
CA ASP A 249 17.90 23.26 -19.08
C ASP A 249 16.45 22.74 -18.94
N ALA A 250 16.17 21.49 -19.32
CA ALA A 250 14.86 20.88 -19.14
C ALA A 250 14.63 20.37 -17.71
N LEU A 251 15.73 20.04 -17.00
CA LEU A 251 15.73 19.59 -15.61
C LEU A 251 15.72 20.75 -14.60
N CYS A 252 16.29 21.90 -14.96
CA CYS A 252 16.32 23.11 -14.14
C CYS A 252 15.05 24.00 -14.27
N LEU A 253 13.99 23.51 -14.93
CA LEU A 253 12.69 24.18 -14.90
C LEU A 253 12.07 24.02 -13.51
N GLU A 254 11.70 25.13 -12.87
CA GLU A 254 10.80 25.05 -11.70
C GLU A 254 9.52 24.30 -12.10
N PRO A 255 9.02 23.36 -11.27
CA PRO A 255 7.80 22.65 -11.59
C PRO A 255 6.65 23.66 -11.72
N PRO A 256 5.73 23.48 -12.70
CA PRO A 256 4.51 24.26 -12.75
C PRO A 256 3.73 24.10 -11.44
N SER A 257 2.88 25.08 -11.11
CA SER A 257 2.14 25.05 -9.84
C SER A 257 1.35 23.75 -9.69
N GLN A 258 1.15 23.26 -8.46
CA GLN A 258 0.39 22.03 -8.21
C GLN A 258 -1.06 22.06 -8.75
N ALA A 259 -1.58 23.23 -9.14
CA ALA A 259 -2.87 23.37 -9.81
C ALA A 259 -2.81 23.09 -11.33
N ASP A 260 -1.64 23.20 -11.96
CA ASP A 260 -1.45 23.10 -13.41
C ASP A 260 -0.90 21.73 -13.87
N ASP A 261 -0.38 20.91 -12.96
CA ASP A 261 0.14 19.57 -13.29
C ASP A 261 -0.85 18.42 -12.98
N PRO A 262 -1.52 17.84 -14.01
CA PRO A 262 -2.39 16.68 -13.83
C PRO A 262 -1.66 15.36 -13.54
N TYR A 263 -0.32 15.34 -13.42
CA TYR A 263 0.43 14.17 -12.97
C TYR A 263 0.57 14.07 -11.44
N VAL A 264 0.26 15.15 -10.69
CA VAL A 264 0.31 15.17 -9.20
C VAL A 264 -0.80 14.35 -8.54
N VAL A 265 -1.85 13.96 -9.26
CA VAL A 265 -3.02 13.26 -8.70
C VAL A 265 -2.88 11.73 -8.77
N GLY A 266 -2.16 11.18 -7.78
CA GLY A 266 -2.18 9.75 -7.45
C GLY A 266 -0.85 9.22 -6.89
N PRO A 267 -0.85 8.36 -5.86
CA PRO A 267 0.37 7.73 -5.36
C PRO A 267 0.93 6.75 -6.41
N GLU A 268 2.25 6.74 -6.57
CA GLU A 268 2.92 5.80 -7.46
C GLU A 268 2.92 4.38 -6.87
N VAL A 269 2.81 3.37 -7.74
CA VAL A 269 2.96 1.97 -7.34
C VAL A 269 4.46 1.60 -7.39
N ARG A 270 5.01 1.33 -6.21
CA ARG A 270 6.25 0.55 -6.02
C ARG A 270 5.99 -0.94 -6.13
N LEU A 271 7.04 -1.70 -6.44
CA LEU A 271 7.10 -3.13 -6.21
C LEU A 271 8.45 -3.49 -5.58
N THR A 272 8.41 -3.90 -4.30
CA THR A 272 9.45 -4.63 -3.52
C THR A 272 10.37 -3.87 -2.51
N ASP A 273 9.76 -3.20 -1.51
CA ASP A 273 10.12 -3.02 -0.07
C ASP A 273 11.57 -2.61 0.37
N PRO A 274 11.84 -1.94 1.55
CA PRO A 274 10.98 -1.46 2.66
C PRO A 274 11.33 -0.05 3.32
N GLY A 275 10.34 0.84 3.60
CA GLY A 275 10.45 2.24 4.17
C GLY A 275 10.81 2.47 5.66
N PRO A 276 10.74 3.73 6.24
CA PRO A 276 10.92 5.19 5.82
C PRO A 276 12.05 5.89 6.68
N SER A 277 12.40 7.20 6.85
CA SER A 277 13.41 7.61 7.94
C SER A 277 13.43 9.04 8.55
N ALA A 278 12.70 9.19 9.68
CA ALA A 278 12.79 10.14 10.83
C ALA A 278 13.31 11.60 10.77
N GLU A 279 12.73 12.40 11.67
CA GLU A 279 12.99 13.81 12.05
C GLU A 279 12.23 14.89 11.24
N GLY A 280 11.59 15.90 11.87
CA GLY A 280 11.43 16.18 13.30
C GLY A 280 10.64 17.50 13.52
N ALA A 281 10.14 17.76 14.73
CA ALA A 281 9.25 18.90 15.01
C ALA A 281 9.79 19.89 16.06
N ALA A 282 10.31 21.04 15.62
CA ALA A 282 10.66 22.25 16.39
C ALA A 282 10.94 23.42 15.42
N ALA A 283 10.72 24.72 15.69
CA ALA A 283 10.07 25.42 16.82
C ALA A 283 9.52 26.81 16.37
N PHE A 284 8.85 27.52 17.28
CA PHE A 284 8.21 28.85 17.11
C PHE A 284 9.19 30.01 16.77
N PHE A 285 8.73 31.04 16.04
CA PHE A 285 8.32 32.36 16.61
C PHE A 285 7.85 33.41 15.57
N ALA A 286 7.23 34.49 16.06
CA ALA A 286 7.03 35.81 15.43
C ALA A 286 5.90 36.03 14.37
N ALA A 287 4.72 36.35 14.92
CA ALA A 287 3.52 37.00 14.37
C ALA A 287 3.61 38.03 13.21
N ALA A 288 2.51 38.09 12.44
CA ALA A 288 1.85 39.32 11.99
C ALA A 288 0.31 39.13 11.95
N ASP A 289 -0.46 40.21 12.06
CA ASP A 289 -1.93 40.24 12.20
C ASP A 289 -2.65 40.52 10.85
N VAL A 290 -3.96 40.25 10.75
CA VAL A 290 -5.02 41.13 10.17
C VAL A 290 -6.38 40.39 10.07
N SER A 291 -7.24 40.65 11.06
CA SER A 291 -8.65 41.13 10.94
C SER A 291 -9.29 41.20 9.53
N THR A 292 -10.56 40.86 9.25
CA THR A 292 -11.74 40.37 10.01
C THR A 292 -12.83 39.92 9.03
N ARG A 293 -13.79 39.06 9.46
CA ARG A 293 -15.24 39.36 9.45
C ARG A 293 -16.08 38.23 10.07
N THR A 294 -17.31 38.56 10.46
CA THR A 294 -18.15 37.79 11.39
C THR A 294 -19.39 37.17 10.75
N ALA A 295 -19.79 36.00 11.25
CA ALA A 295 -21.18 35.54 11.30
C ALA A 295 -21.43 34.94 12.70
N ALA A 296 -22.64 35.11 13.23
CA ALA A 296 -23.01 34.71 14.60
C ALA A 296 -23.61 33.28 14.65
N PRO A 297 -23.61 32.60 15.82
CA PRO A 297 -23.67 31.13 15.86
C PRO A 297 -25.08 30.54 15.88
N VAL A 298 -25.17 29.27 15.45
CA VAL A 298 -26.18 28.33 15.95
C VAL A 298 -25.55 27.57 17.12
N ALA A 299 -26.15 27.67 18.30
CA ALA A 299 -25.59 27.10 19.53
C ALA A 299 -25.85 25.58 19.62
N HIS A 300 -24.98 24.78 19.03
CA HIS A 300 -24.77 23.41 19.50
C HIS A 300 -23.94 23.48 20.78
N ALA A 301 -24.43 22.91 21.87
CA ALA A 301 -23.65 22.81 23.10
C ALA A 301 -22.47 21.85 22.85
N GLU A 302 -21.24 22.32 23.04
CA GLU A 302 -20.04 21.49 22.95
C GLU A 302 -20.00 20.50 24.12
N ILE A 303 -20.68 19.36 23.95
CA ILE A 303 -20.50 18.19 24.82
C ILE A 303 -19.05 17.74 24.63
N THR A 304 -18.18 18.16 25.56
CA THR A 304 -16.76 17.81 25.65
C THR A 304 -16.54 16.99 26.94
N PRO A 305 -16.84 15.68 26.91
CA PRO A 305 -16.55 14.81 28.03
C PRO A 305 -15.13 14.27 27.90
N ALA A 306 -14.42 14.18 29.02
CA ALA A 306 -13.38 13.17 29.14
C ALA A 306 -14.05 11.79 29.11
N LEU A 307 -13.61 10.91 28.20
CA LEU A 307 -14.12 9.54 28.05
C LEU A 307 -12.96 8.55 28.19
N ASP A 308 -12.42 8.42 29.40
CA ASP A 308 -11.35 7.50 29.78
C ASP A 308 -11.84 6.05 29.99
N GLY A 309 -12.96 5.68 29.36
CA GLY A 309 -13.51 4.32 29.28
C GLY A 309 -12.73 3.38 28.36
N THR A 310 -11.40 3.51 28.44
CA THR A 310 -10.31 2.80 27.75
C THR A 310 -10.53 2.42 26.28
N GLY A 311 -9.85 3.17 25.41
CA GLY A 311 -9.55 2.76 24.04
C GLY A 311 -8.25 1.97 23.94
N LEU A 312 -7.65 1.95 22.74
CA LEU A 312 -6.29 1.41 22.53
C LEU A 312 -5.18 2.24 23.24
N GLU A 313 -5.51 3.36 23.85
CA GLU A 313 -4.62 4.15 24.72
C GLU A 313 -4.26 3.43 26.03
N ALA A 314 -5.08 2.48 26.51
CA ALA A 314 -4.81 1.71 27.72
C ALA A 314 -3.80 0.57 27.52
N LEU A 315 -3.46 0.24 26.26
CA LEU A 315 -2.38 -0.68 25.94
C LEU A 315 -1.03 -0.01 26.22
N PRO A 316 0.00 -0.75 26.69
CA PRO A 316 1.33 -0.18 26.91
C PRO A 316 1.87 0.47 25.61
N PRO A 317 2.84 1.40 25.69
CA PRO A 317 3.49 1.94 24.50
C PRO A 317 4.08 0.84 23.62
N ARG A 318 4.05 1.02 22.30
CA ARG A 318 4.67 0.08 21.35
C ARG A 318 6.16 -0.06 21.66
N ALA A 319 6.62 -1.29 21.92
CA ALA A 319 8.04 -1.54 22.15
C ALA A 319 8.86 -1.28 20.85
N PRO A 320 10.08 -0.72 20.93
CA PRO A 320 10.89 -0.42 19.74
C PRO A 320 11.23 -1.64 18.88
N ASP A 321 11.34 -2.82 19.52
CA ASP A 321 11.63 -4.11 18.90
C ASP A 321 10.37 -4.93 18.55
N ALA A 322 9.17 -4.37 18.74
CA ALA A 322 7.92 -5.03 18.37
C ALA A 322 7.83 -5.23 16.85
N MET A 323 7.17 -6.31 16.42
CA MET A 323 7.12 -6.68 15.00
C MET A 323 6.40 -5.63 14.14
N THR A 324 6.92 -5.35 12.95
CA THR A 324 6.16 -4.56 11.95
C THR A 324 4.99 -5.37 11.36
N GLY A 325 4.08 -4.73 10.63
CA GLY A 325 3.00 -5.42 9.90
C GLY A 325 3.51 -6.50 8.94
N THR A 326 4.59 -6.20 8.22
CA THR A 326 5.29 -7.12 7.32
C THR A 326 5.95 -8.28 8.08
N GLN A 327 6.60 -8.02 9.21
CA GLN A 327 7.18 -9.07 10.04
C GLN A 327 6.11 -9.98 10.66
N PHE A 328 4.97 -9.40 11.08
CA PHE A 328 3.80 -10.14 11.52
C PHE A 328 3.23 -11.00 10.38
N HIS A 329 3.12 -10.46 9.16
CA HIS A 329 2.69 -11.20 7.97
C HIS A 329 3.56 -12.44 7.70
N GLU A 330 4.88 -12.26 7.67
CA GLU A 330 5.84 -13.35 7.45
C GLU A 330 5.72 -14.43 8.53
N ARG A 331 5.63 -14.04 9.80
CA ARG A 331 5.54 -14.96 10.95
C ARG A 331 4.19 -15.67 11.05
N ALA A 332 3.11 -15.03 10.62
CA ALA A 332 1.77 -15.59 10.62
C ALA A 332 1.52 -16.57 9.46
N ARG A 333 2.38 -16.58 8.42
CA ARG A 333 2.22 -17.45 7.25
C ARG A 333 2.36 -18.93 7.64
N GLY A 334 1.35 -19.72 7.28
CA GLY A 334 1.32 -21.16 7.56
C GLY A 334 0.94 -21.55 9.00
N LEU A 335 0.68 -20.59 9.89
CA LEU A 335 0.08 -20.86 11.19
C LEU A 335 -1.37 -21.33 11.04
N SER A 336 -1.86 -22.11 12.01
CA SER A 336 -3.29 -22.40 12.14
C SER A 336 -4.06 -21.13 12.53
N LEU A 337 -5.37 -21.12 12.29
CA LEU A 337 -6.26 -20.00 12.66
C LEU A 337 -6.07 -19.58 14.11
N SER A 338 -6.09 -20.53 15.05
CA SER A 338 -5.86 -20.28 16.47
C SER A 338 -4.46 -19.72 16.74
N ALA A 339 -3.39 -20.36 16.24
CA ALA A 339 -2.03 -19.88 16.51
C ALA A 339 -1.75 -18.48 15.94
N ARG A 340 -2.36 -18.15 14.80
CA ARG A 340 -2.33 -16.80 14.21
C ARG A 340 -3.09 -15.77 15.06
N GLU A 341 -4.26 -16.13 15.56
CA GLU A 341 -5.09 -15.19 16.33
C GLU A 341 -4.61 -15.02 17.78
N GLU A 342 -3.99 -16.04 18.39
CA GLU A 342 -3.21 -15.86 19.62
C GLU A 342 -2.01 -14.94 19.37
N LEU A 343 -1.23 -15.14 18.30
CA LEU A 343 -0.12 -14.24 17.94
C LEU A 343 -0.58 -12.79 17.74
N PHE A 344 -1.77 -12.58 17.14
CA PHE A 344 -2.36 -11.26 17.00
C PHE A 344 -2.72 -10.63 18.36
N VAL A 345 -3.39 -11.38 19.23
CA VAL A 345 -3.75 -10.92 20.58
C VAL A 345 -2.50 -10.61 21.41
N ASP A 346 -1.48 -11.47 21.37
CA ASP A 346 -0.20 -11.28 22.05
C ASP A 346 0.46 -9.94 21.68
N GLU A 347 0.53 -9.63 20.38
CA GLU A 347 1.15 -8.38 19.90
C GLU A 347 0.31 -7.15 20.23
N VAL A 348 -1.02 -7.21 20.06
CA VAL A 348 -1.92 -6.10 20.45
C VAL A 348 -1.81 -5.82 21.95
N LEU A 349 -1.82 -6.84 22.81
CA LEU A 349 -1.72 -6.67 24.26
C LEU A 349 -0.33 -6.21 24.73
N ARG A 350 0.73 -6.47 23.94
CA ARG A 350 2.06 -5.83 24.09
C ARG A 350 2.11 -4.39 23.58
N GLY A 351 1.01 -3.84 23.08
CA GLY A 351 0.95 -2.47 22.58
C GLY A 351 1.43 -2.28 21.14
N ASN A 352 1.67 -3.38 20.40
CA ASN A 352 2.08 -3.35 19.00
C ASN A 352 0.89 -3.07 18.06
N VAL A 353 0.27 -1.90 18.29
CA VAL A 353 -0.75 -1.31 17.43
C VAL A 353 -0.27 0.06 16.95
N PRO A 354 -0.60 0.46 15.71
CA PRO A 354 -0.32 1.81 15.21
C PRO A 354 -0.87 2.90 16.13
N SER A 355 -0.08 3.96 16.31
CA SER A 355 -0.45 5.14 17.10
C SER A 355 -1.70 5.83 16.56
N PHE A 356 -1.90 5.82 15.23
CA PHE A 356 -3.10 6.40 14.62
C PHE A 356 -4.41 5.69 15.04
N LEU A 357 -4.36 4.42 15.43
CA LEU A 357 -5.52 3.69 15.95
C LEU A 357 -5.85 4.04 17.40
N ARG A 358 -4.87 4.56 18.16
CA ARG A 358 -5.04 4.91 19.57
C ARG A 358 -5.93 6.15 19.75
N ARG A 359 -5.82 7.13 18.83
CA ARG A 359 -6.72 8.28 18.77
C ARG A 359 -8.11 7.87 18.26
N PHE A 360 -9.09 7.79 19.15
CA PHE A 360 -10.48 7.54 18.79
C PHE A 360 -11.18 8.84 18.35
N HIS A 361 -12.10 8.73 17.39
CA HIS A 361 -12.93 9.82 16.87
C HIS A 361 -14.29 9.84 17.54
N HIS A 362 -14.89 11.03 17.65
CA HIS A 362 -16.22 11.19 18.21
C HIS A 362 -17.30 11.20 17.11
N VAL A 363 -18.24 10.25 17.21
CA VAL A 363 -19.37 10.10 16.28
C VAL A 363 -20.67 10.35 17.03
N THR A 364 -21.44 11.33 16.59
CA THR A 364 -22.79 11.58 17.09
C THR A 364 -23.73 10.46 16.64
N VAL A 365 -24.51 9.93 17.56
CA VAL A 365 -25.55 8.91 17.33
C VAL A 365 -26.91 9.47 17.73
N GLU A 366 -27.92 9.25 16.90
CA GLU A 366 -29.29 9.72 17.13
C GLU A 366 -30.29 8.55 17.12
N ALA A 367 -31.28 8.62 18.00
CA ALA A 367 -32.41 7.68 18.08
C ALA A 367 -33.64 8.24 17.33
N PRO A 368 -34.60 7.39 16.91
CA PRO A 368 -35.79 7.85 16.16
C PRO A 368 -36.72 8.83 16.90
N ASP A 369 -36.53 9.03 18.21
CA ASP A 369 -37.26 10.01 19.03
C ASP A 369 -36.49 11.32 19.26
N GLY A 370 -35.36 11.51 18.57
CA GLY A 370 -34.53 12.72 18.63
C GLY A 370 -33.56 12.78 19.81
N LYS A 371 -33.43 11.73 20.63
CA LYS A 371 -32.31 11.63 21.59
C LYS A 371 -30.99 11.54 20.83
N GLN A 372 -29.99 12.31 21.25
CA GLN A 372 -28.62 12.24 20.74
C GLN A 372 -27.62 11.83 21.83
N GLY A 373 -26.55 11.16 21.43
CA GLY A 373 -25.36 10.88 22.23
C GLY A 373 -24.10 10.89 21.36
N VAL A 374 -22.92 10.69 21.96
CA VAL A 374 -21.64 10.68 21.22
C VAL A 374 -20.81 9.47 21.63
N VAL A 375 -20.42 8.63 20.67
CA VAL A 375 -19.57 7.44 20.89
C VAL A 375 -18.14 7.70 20.41
N SER A 376 -17.15 7.15 21.12
CA SER A 376 -15.75 7.17 20.69
C SER A 376 -15.45 5.95 19.82
N VAL A 377 -14.78 6.14 18.67
CA VAL A 377 -14.66 5.14 17.59
C VAL A 377 -13.23 5.06 17.09
N CYS A 378 -12.67 3.85 16.99
CA CYS A 378 -11.36 3.64 16.39
C CYS A 378 -11.35 4.05 14.91
N ALA A 379 -10.35 4.85 14.50
CA ALA A 379 -10.29 5.50 13.18
C ALA A 379 -10.40 4.51 12.01
N ASP A 380 -9.82 3.32 12.16
CA ASP A 380 -9.79 2.25 11.17
C ASP A 380 -9.98 0.88 11.86
N TYR A 381 -9.83 -0.22 11.11
CA TYR A 381 -9.91 -1.57 11.66
C TYR A 381 -8.60 -1.98 12.36
N LEU A 382 -8.72 -2.89 13.34
CA LEU A 382 -7.60 -3.41 14.12
C LEU A 382 -6.45 -3.94 13.25
N ALA A 383 -5.24 -3.55 13.64
CA ALA A 383 -3.98 -3.89 12.96
C ALA A 383 -2.85 -4.08 13.96
N VAL A 384 -1.81 -4.81 13.55
CA VAL A 384 -0.52 -4.93 14.25
C VAL A 384 0.57 -4.25 13.42
N GLY A 385 1.49 -3.56 14.09
CA GLY A 385 2.59 -2.80 13.47
C GLY A 385 2.71 -1.37 14.00
N SER A 386 3.35 -0.49 13.23
CA SER A 386 3.47 0.95 13.50
C SER A 386 2.71 1.78 12.45
N ASP A 387 2.77 3.11 12.50
CA ASP A 387 2.02 3.97 11.58
C ASP A 387 2.46 3.82 10.10
N ILE A 388 3.66 3.28 9.85
CA ILE A 388 4.24 3.14 8.50
C ILE A 388 4.29 1.71 7.96
N ASP A 389 4.31 0.69 8.82
CA ASP A 389 4.24 -0.73 8.45
C ASP A 389 3.32 -1.45 9.43
N PHE A 390 2.07 -1.65 9.01
CA PHE A 390 1.02 -2.34 9.76
C PHE A 390 0.17 -3.23 8.87
N LEU A 391 -0.38 -4.31 9.44
CA LEU A 391 -1.33 -5.18 8.74
C LEU A 391 -2.70 -5.14 9.42
N ARG A 392 -3.73 -4.68 8.69
CA ARG A 392 -5.14 -4.82 9.11
C ARG A 392 -5.54 -6.28 9.08
N MET A 393 -5.90 -6.84 10.24
CA MET A 393 -6.24 -8.26 10.34
C MET A 393 -7.76 -8.50 10.36
N PRO A 394 -8.29 -9.34 9.45
CA PRO A 394 -9.55 -10.04 9.68
C PRO A 394 -9.40 -11.02 10.84
N LEU A 395 -10.35 -11.00 11.76
CA LEU A 395 -10.38 -11.81 12.98
C LEU A 395 -11.70 -12.57 13.07
N THR A 396 -11.71 -13.71 13.77
CA THR A 396 -12.97 -14.29 14.28
C THR A 396 -13.71 -13.32 15.20
N GLY A 397 -15.03 -13.49 15.34
CA GLY A 397 -15.84 -12.68 16.28
C GLY A 397 -15.40 -12.87 17.74
N VAL A 398 -14.92 -14.06 18.09
CA VAL A 398 -14.40 -14.40 19.43
C VAL A 398 -13.09 -13.64 19.70
N THR A 399 -12.14 -13.62 18.76
CA THR A 399 -10.88 -12.88 18.93
C THR A 399 -11.10 -11.38 18.90
N ALA A 400 -11.98 -10.88 18.04
CA ALA A 400 -12.40 -9.47 18.03
C ALA A 400 -12.97 -9.05 19.40
N GLN A 401 -13.81 -9.90 20.01
CA GLN A 401 -14.36 -9.66 21.34
C GLN A 401 -13.30 -9.72 22.45
N ARG A 402 -12.32 -10.64 22.36
CA ARG A 402 -11.19 -10.70 23.32
C ARG A 402 -10.38 -9.42 23.33
N VAL A 403 -10.05 -8.87 22.15
CA VAL A 403 -9.33 -7.60 22.05
C VAL A 403 -10.20 -6.44 22.56
N ALA A 404 -11.49 -6.41 22.21
CA ALA A 404 -12.42 -5.41 22.72
C ALA A 404 -12.49 -5.43 24.26
N ASP A 405 -12.78 -6.59 24.86
CA ASP A 405 -12.85 -6.79 26.31
C ASP A 405 -11.55 -6.36 27.02
N ALA A 406 -10.39 -6.76 26.49
CA ALA A 406 -9.09 -6.46 27.09
C ALA A 406 -8.69 -4.97 26.98
N CYS A 407 -9.21 -4.25 25.97
CA CYS A 407 -9.07 -2.80 25.89
C CYS A 407 -10.14 -2.04 26.69
N GLY A 408 -11.21 -2.69 27.16
CA GLY A 408 -12.41 -2.05 27.73
C GLY A 408 -13.40 -1.51 26.68
N CYS A 409 -13.15 -1.79 25.41
CA CYS A 409 -13.97 -1.44 24.25
C CYS A 409 -15.15 -2.41 24.03
N VAL A 410 -16.02 -2.08 23.09
CA VAL A 410 -17.07 -2.95 22.56
C VAL A 410 -17.00 -3.06 21.03
N LEU A 411 -17.68 -4.05 20.48
CA LEU A 411 -17.87 -4.20 19.02
C LEU A 411 -19.15 -3.47 18.58
N PRO A 412 -19.18 -2.89 17.35
CA PRO A 412 -20.32 -2.11 16.88
C PRO A 412 -21.57 -2.96 16.60
N THR A 413 -22.73 -2.32 16.57
CA THR A 413 -23.96 -2.88 15.99
C THR A 413 -24.08 -2.53 14.50
N LYS A 414 -25.07 -3.10 13.80
CA LYS A 414 -25.45 -2.67 12.45
C LYS A 414 -25.79 -1.18 12.37
N LYS A 415 -26.46 -0.60 13.38
CA LYS A 415 -26.78 0.84 13.42
C LYS A 415 -25.50 1.66 13.58
N LEU A 416 -24.63 1.30 14.52
CA LEU A 416 -23.35 1.99 14.72
C LEU A 416 -22.49 1.99 13.45
N VAL A 417 -22.43 0.89 12.69
CA VAL A 417 -21.69 0.88 11.41
C VAL A 417 -22.30 1.85 10.38
N LYS A 418 -23.63 2.05 10.35
CA LYS A 418 -24.26 3.08 9.50
C LYS A 418 -23.90 4.48 9.97
N ASP A 419 -23.97 4.76 11.27
CA ASP A 419 -23.70 6.08 11.85
C ASP A 419 -22.21 6.46 11.70
N ILE A 420 -21.31 5.49 11.95
CA ILE A 420 -19.87 5.61 11.69
C ILE A 420 -19.62 5.82 10.21
N TYR A 421 -20.25 5.04 9.31
CA TYR A 421 -20.10 5.27 7.88
C TYR A 421 -20.59 6.66 7.49
N ALA A 422 -21.71 7.14 8.05
CA ALA A 422 -22.26 8.47 7.81
C ALA A 422 -21.28 9.59 8.20
N ALA A 423 -20.65 9.51 9.38
CA ALA A 423 -19.65 10.47 9.85
C ALA A 423 -18.25 10.32 9.22
N SER A 424 -17.89 9.13 8.73
CA SER A 424 -16.57 8.83 8.18
C SER A 424 -16.31 9.48 6.81
N ARG A 425 -15.01 9.59 6.47
CA ARG A 425 -14.58 9.67 5.08
C ARG A 425 -14.83 8.33 4.38
N LYS A 426 -15.46 8.38 3.22
CA LYS A 426 -16.02 7.20 2.51
C LYS A 426 -14.93 6.49 1.70
N GLN A 427 -14.43 5.36 2.19
CA GLN A 427 -13.57 4.48 1.42
C GLN A 427 -14.41 3.44 0.68
N THR A 428 -14.43 3.48 -0.65
CA THR A 428 -15.11 2.48 -1.47
C THR A 428 -14.49 1.09 -1.26
N ALA A 429 -15.33 0.08 -1.05
CA ALA A 429 -14.95 -1.32 -0.93
C ALA A 429 -14.23 -1.86 -2.18
N ILE A 430 -13.29 -2.80 -1.98
CA ILE A 430 -12.44 -3.35 -3.05
C ILE A 430 -12.68 -4.87 -3.14
N PRO A 431 -13.65 -5.34 -3.93
CA PRO A 431 -13.96 -6.76 -4.05
C PRO A 431 -12.87 -7.47 -4.85
N PHE A 432 -12.39 -8.60 -4.35
CA PHE A 432 -11.57 -9.55 -5.10
C PHE A 432 -12.45 -10.74 -5.56
N PRO A 433 -12.23 -11.30 -6.75
CA PRO A 433 -13.13 -12.29 -7.35
C PRO A 433 -13.16 -13.61 -6.56
N PRO A 434 -14.33 -14.27 -6.42
CA PRO A 434 -14.50 -15.45 -5.56
C PRO A 434 -13.88 -16.75 -6.09
N GLU A 435 -13.31 -16.74 -7.30
CA GLU A 435 -12.76 -17.91 -8.00
C GLU A 435 -11.62 -18.59 -7.21
N ASP A 436 -10.83 -17.81 -6.48
CA ASP A 436 -9.78 -18.25 -5.57
C ASP A 436 -10.32 -18.61 -4.15
N GLY A 437 -11.41 -19.37 -4.06
CA GLY A 437 -12.14 -19.61 -2.80
C GLY A 437 -11.28 -20.12 -1.63
N THR A 438 -10.21 -20.87 -1.92
CA THR A 438 -9.24 -21.38 -0.93
C THR A 438 -8.26 -20.33 -0.39
N ARG A 439 -8.07 -19.20 -1.10
CA ARG A 439 -7.12 -18.14 -0.72
C ARG A 439 -7.75 -17.06 0.18
N MET A 440 -9.07 -17.05 0.36
CA MET A 440 -9.78 -15.91 0.98
C MET A 440 -9.46 -15.66 2.46
N ALA A 441 -8.89 -16.66 3.14
CA ALA A 441 -8.51 -16.64 4.55
C ALA A 441 -6.97 -16.58 4.80
N THR A 442 -6.14 -16.51 3.75
CA THR A 442 -4.67 -16.61 3.87
C THR A 442 -3.98 -15.26 4.08
N MET A 443 -2.77 -15.29 4.63
CA MET A 443 -1.99 -14.08 4.91
C MET A 443 -1.67 -13.27 3.66
N GLU A 444 -1.41 -13.95 2.54
CA GLU A 444 -1.15 -13.35 1.22
C GLU A 444 -2.35 -12.50 0.81
N ARG A 445 -3.56 -13.06 0.85
CA ARG A 445 -4.78 -12.34 0.50
C ARG A 445 -5.08 -11.20 1.47
N PHE A 446 -4.77 -11.37 2.76
CA PHE A 446 -4.94 -10.29 3.75
C PHE A 446 -4.02 -9.11 3.46
N LEU A 447 -2.75 -9.37 3.11
CA LEU A 447 -1.79 -8.36 2.69
C LEU A 447 -2.19 -7.71 1.35
N GLU A 448 -2.54 -8.50 0.34
CA GLU A 448 -3.02 -8.00 -0.96
C GLU A 448 -4.19 -7.01 -0.80
N HIS A 449 -5.18 -7.32 0.05
CA HIS A 449 -6.32 -6.42 0.29
C HIS A 449 -5.99 -5.25 1.21
N HIS A 450 -5.12 -5.42 2.22
CA HIS A 450 -4.61 -4.30 3.02
C HIS A 450 -3.87 -3.29 2.12
N LEU A 451 -2.95 -3.75 1.27
CA LEU A 451 -2.22 -2.89 0.33
C LEU A 451 -3.16 -2.25 -0.69
N ALA A 452 -4.18 -2.97 -1.17
CA ALA A 452 -5.18 -2.39 -2.07
C ALA A 452 -6.01 -1.28 -1.40
N ILE A 453 -6.24 -1.35 -0.08
CA ILE A 453 -6.85 -0.26 0.70
C ILE A 453 -5.90 0.93 0.76
N GLU A 454 -4.63 0.74 1.13
CA GLU A 454 -3.67 1.86 1.25
C GLU A 454 -3.43 2.56 -0.10
N GLN A 455 -3.24 1.80 -1.17
CA GLN A 455 -3.10 2.30 -2.55
C GLN A 455 -4.29 3.14 -3.04
N ARG A 456 -5.43 3.10 -2.34
CA ARG A 456 -6.63 3.87 -2.67
C ARG A 456 -7.16 4.66 -1.47
N ARG A 457 -6.38 4.83 -0.39
CA ARG A 457 -6.81 5.50 0.83
C ARG A 457 -7.27 6.92 0.48
N VAL A 458 -8.51 7.23 0.82
CA VAL A 458 -9.00 8.61 0.83
C VAL A 458 -8.68 9.23 2.19
N GLY A 459 -8.11 10.43 2.19
CA GLY A 459 -7.71 11.11 3.42
C GLY A 459 -6.42 10.58 4.05
N GLU A 460 -6.03 11.23 5.14
CA GLU A 460 -4.77 10.97 5.84
C GLU A 460 -4.87 9.77 6.80
N LEU A 461 -3.71 9.28 7.24
CA LEU A 461 -3.62 8.22 8.23
C LEU A 461 -4.17 8.72 9.57
N GLY A 462 -5.10 7.98 10.16
CA GLY A 462 -5.78 8.40 11.40
C GLY A 462 -7.01 9.30 11.20
N GLU A 463 -7.43 9.61 9.97
CA GLU A 463 -8.81 10.04 9.74
C GLU A 463 -9.81 8.90 10.00
N LEU A 464 -11.04 9.24 10.39
CA LEU A 464 -12.11 8.25 10.53
C LEU A 464 -12.52 7.73 9.14
N LEU A 465 -12.07 6.53 8.81
CA LEU A 465 -12.24 5.91 7.51
C LEU A 465 -13.19 4.71 7.62
N ALA A 466 -14.23 4.63 6.77
CA ALA A 466 -15.09 3.45 6.71
C ALA A 466 -15.65 3.17 5.30
N GLY A 467 -16.12 1.93 5.10
CA GLY A 467 -16.62 1.40 3.83
C GLY A 467 -15.73 0.32 3.21
N HIS A 468 -14.42 0.34 3.43
CA HIS A 468 -13.44 -0.59 2.85
C HIS A 468 -13.54 -2.05 3.30
N LYS A 469 -14.19 -2.32 4.43
CA LYS A 469 -14.38 -3.67 4.95
C LYS A 469 -15.82 -3.86 5.44
N LYS A 470 -16.19 -5.11 5.65
CA LYS A 470 -17.31 -5.51 6.50
C LYS A 470 -16.84 -5.38 7.97
N ASP A 471 -17.53 -4.59 8.78
CA ASP A 471 -17.31 -4.56 10.22
C ASP A 471 -17.84 -5.85 10.87
N VAL A 472 -17.07 -6.45 11.78
CA VAL A 472 -17.56 -7.48 12.71
C VAL A 472 -18.50 -6.81 13.72
N VAL A 473 -19.75 -7.26 13.77
CA VAL A 473 -20.82 -6.62 14.55
C VAL A 473 -21.45 -7.55 15.59
N VAL A 474 -22.13 -6.97 16.58
CA VAL A 474 -23.03 -7.66 17.52
C VAL A 474 -24.50 -7.45 17.14
N THR A 475 -25.33 -8.46 17.41
CA THR A 475 -26.74 -8.57 17.00
C THR A 475 -27.47 -9.55 17.93
N ASN A 476 -28.77 -9.38 18.16
CA ASN A 476 -29.56 -10.32 18.97
C ASN A 476 -29.54 -11.75 18.38
N ARG A 477 -29.26 -11.90 17.08
CA ARG A 477 -29.14 -13.20 16.39
C ARG A 477 -28.09 -14.12 17.02
N LEU A 478 -27.02 -13.57 17.62
CA LEU A 478 -25.97 -14.35 18.30
C LEU A 478 -26.51 -15.13 19.50
N ARG A 479 -27.57 -14.65 20.18
CA ARG A 479 -28.20 -15.34 21.33
C ARG A 479 -28.78 -16.71 20.99
N HIS A 480 -29.21 -16.89 19.74
CA HIS A 480 -29.76 -18.14 19.22
C HIS A 480 -28.74 -18.92 18.38
N HIS A 481 -27.65 -18.25 17.97
CA HIS A 481 -26.62 -18.78 17.09
C HIS A 481 -25.21 -18.39 17.59
N PRO A 482 -24.79 -18.80 18.81
CA PRO A 482 -23.55 -18.30 19.43
C PRO A 482 -22.27 -18.75 18.71
N ARG A 483 -22.36 -19.76 17.83
CA ARG A 483 -21.27 -20.21 16.93
C ARG A 483 -21.44 -19.70 15.50
N ARG A 484 -21.73 -18.41 15.36
CA ARG A 484 -21.83 -17.71 14.06
C ARG A 484 -21.15 -16.35 14.14
N LEU A 485 -20.60 -15.92 13.01
CA LEU A 485 -20.08 -14.58 12.82
C LEU A 485 -21.14 -13.68 12.19
N ALA A 486 -21.31 -12.48 12.73
CA ALA A 486 -22.10 -11.41 12.14
C ALA A 486 -21.18 -10.31 11.59
N ILE A 487 -21.33 -10.01 10.30
CA ILE A 487 -20.57 -8.98 9.58
C ILE A 487 -21.52 -8.13 8.72
N TYR A 488 -21.21 -6.83 8.57
CA TYR A 488 -22.04 -5.86 7.86
C TYR A 488 -21.19 -4.75 7.22
N GLY A 489 -21.64 -4.16 6.11
CA GLY A 489 -20.97 -3.02 5.46
C GLY A 489 -20.37 -3.37 4.09
N PHE A 490 -19.08 -3.11 3.91
CA PHE A 490 -18.38 -3.20 2.61
C PHE A 490 -19.09 -2.33 1.55
N HIS A 491 -19.05 -1.01 1.75
CA HIS A 491 -19.90 -0.05 1.04
C HIS A 491 -19.41 0.23 -0.38
N ARG A 492 -20.38 0.24 -1.30
CA ARG A 492 -20.22 0.53 -2.73
C ARG A 492 -20.07 2.04 -2.96
N ALA A 493 -19.70 2.43 -4.19
CA ALA A 493 -19.53 3.84 -4.57
C ALA A 493 -20.83 4.67 -4.54
N ASP A 494 -22.00 4.03 -4.52
CA ASP A 494 -23.31 4.66 -4.31
C ASP A 494 -23.73 4.71 -2.83
N GLY A 495 -22.87 4.24 -1.92
CA GLY A 495 -23.09 4.25 -0.46
C GLY A 495 -23.77 3.00 0.10
N GLU A 496 -24.32 2.12 -0.75
CA GLU A 496 -25.02 0.91 -0.31
C GLU A 496 -24.05 -0.21 0.12
N PRO A 497 -24.34 -0.97 1.21
CA PRO A 497 -23.50 -2.08 1.66
C PRO A 497 -23.61 -3.28 0.71
N TRP A 498 -22.48 -3.83 0.23
CA TRP A 498 -22.47 -5.16 -0.40
C TRP A 498 -22.80 -6.26 0.60
N GLN A 499 -22.48 -6.07 1.88
CA GLN A 499 -22.75 -7.03 2.96
C GLN A 499 -23.92 -6.55 3.82
N PRO A 500 -25.17 -6.93 3.51
CA PRO A 500 -26.26 -6.85 4.48
C PRO A 500 -26.00 -7.82 5.65
N LEU A 501 -26.56 -7.50 6.82
CA LEU A 501 -26.57 -8.39 7.99
C LEU A 501 -27.45 -9.64 7.76
N ASP A 502 -28.30 -9.58 6.74
CA ASP A 502 -29.17 -10.66 6.33
C ASP A 502 -28.88 -11.09 4.90
N THR A 503 -28.39 -12.32 4.73
CA THR A 503 -28.00 -12.90 3.44
C THR A 503 -28.79 -14.16 3.10
N SER A 504 -29.84 -14.50 3.88
CA SER A 504 -30.58 -15.75 3.70
C SER A 504 -32.07 -15.55 3.91
N LEU A 505 -32.88 -16.29 3.14
CA LEU A 505 -34.35 -16.29 3.27
C LEU A 505 -34.82 -16.70 4.68
N ASP A 506 -33.96 -17.41 5.43
CA ASP A 506 -34.19 -17.90 6.80
C ASP A 506 -33.77 -16.92 7.91
N ARG A 507 -33.27 -15.71 7.59
CA ARG A 507 -32.68 -14.74 8.54
C ARG A 507 -31.46 -15.24 9.33
N ARG A 508 -30.82 -16.32 8.88
CA ARG A 508 -29.65 -16.93 9.54
C ARG A 508 -28.37 -16.16 9.20
N LEU A 509 -27.47 -16.09 10.17
CA LEU A 509 -26.08 -15.67 9.95
C LEU A 509 -25.35 -16.79 9.14
N PRO A 510 -24.76 -16.49 7.98
CA PRO A 510 -24.21 -17.52 7.09
C PRO A 510 -22.87 -18.08 7.58
N HIS A 511 -22.04 -17.25 8.22
CA HIS A 511 -20.67 -17.56 8.58
C HIS A 511 -20.58 -18.19 9.97
N GLU A 512 -19.71 -19.19 10.14
CA GLU A 512 -19.39 -19.77 11.46
C GLU A 512 -18.51 -18.82 12.27
N ASP A 513 -18.44 -19.00 13.58
CA ASP A 513 -17.60 -18.19 14.48
C ASP A 513 -16.11 -18.26 14.13
N THR A 514 -15.68 -19.38 13.54
CA THR A 514 -14.33 -19.61 12.97
C THR A 514 -14.07 -18.93 11.62
N TYR A 515 -15.05 -18.26 11.01
CA TYR A 515 -14.91 -17.69 9.67
C TYR A 515 -14.02 -16.43 9.65
N VAL A 516 -13.16 -16.34 8.64
CA VAL A 516 -12.26 -15.21 8.36
C VAL A 516 -12.16 -14.99 6.86
N ASP A 517 -12.46 -13.77 6.38
CA ASP A 517 -12.18 -13.37 5.00
C ASP A 517 -11.48 -12.00 4.92
N TYR A 518 -10.72 -11.79 3.86
CA TYR A 518 -9.92 -10.57 3.59
C TYR A 518 -10.72 -9.25 3.65
N SER A 519 -12.01 -9.30 3.33
CA SER A 519 -12.91 -8.16 3.20
C SER A 519 -13.55 -7.75 4.53
N HIS A 520 -13.41 -8.52 5.62
CA HIS A 520 -13.90 -8.12 6.94
C HIS A 520 -12.79 -7.61 7.88
N GLY A 521 -13.18 -6.94 8.95
CA GLY A 521 -12.28 -6.46 10.00
C GLY A 521 -13.04 -6.11 11.28
N ALA A 522 -12.33 -6.10 12.41
CA ALA A 522 -12.88 -5.65 13.68
C ALA A 522 -12.54 -4.16 13.89
N ARG A 523 -13.55 -3.35 14.23
CA ARG A 523 -13.39 -1.96 14.67
C ARG A 523 -13.82 -1.87 16.13
N LEU A 524 -13.07 -1.12 16.94
CA LEU A 524 -13.41 -0.90 18.34
C LEU A 524 -14.22 0.38 18.54
N ILE A 525 -15.21 0.29 19.42
CA ILE A 525 -15.97 1.42 19.98
C ILE A 525 -15.56 1.52 21.46
N GLY A 526 -15.39 2.72 21.99
CA GLY A 526 -15.03 2.93 23.41
C GLY A 526 -16.08 2.34 24.36
N GLY A 527 -15.66 1.95 25.57
CA GLY A 527 -16.57 1.37 26.57
C GLY A 527 -17.64 2.35 27.10
N LEU A 528 -17.35 3.65 26.99
CA LEU A 528 -18.22 4.77 27.38
C LEU A 528 -18.68 5.60 26.18
N MET A 529 -19.83 6.26 26.33
CA MET A 529 -20.37 7.26 25.43
C MET A 529 -20.91 8.46 26.22
N ALA A 530 -20.96 9.63 25.59
CA ALA A 530 -21.64 10.80 26.13
C ALA A 530 -23.16 10.69 25.94
N LEU A 531 -23.93 10.97 26.99
CA LEU A 531 -25.40 11.06 26.92
C LEU A 531 -25.91 12.08 27.94
N GLY A 532 -25.86 13.36 27.56
CA GLY A 532 -26.03 14.47 28.49
C GLY A 532 -24.73 14.75 29.27
N PRO A 533 -24.82 15.21 30.54
CA PRO A 533 -23.63 15.63 31.31
C PRO A 533 -22.81 14.45 31.87
N GLU A 534 -23.37 13.25 31.97
CA GLU A 534 -22.72 12.09 32.58
C GLU A 534 -22.37 11.03 31.50
N PRO A 535 -21.17 10.42 31.57
CA PRO A 535 -20.82 9.32 30.66
C PRO A 535 -21.62 8.05 31.00
N ARG A 536 -21.99 7.29 29.96
CA ARG A 536 -22.76 6.03 30.08
C ARG A 536 -22.01 4.90 29.40
N ARG A 537 -22.03 3.70 29.99
CA ARG A 537 -21.44 2.50 29.37
C ARG A 537 -22.26 2.07 28.16
N VAL A 538 -21.60 1.85 27.03
CA VAL A 538 -22.24 1.50 25.75
C VAL A 538 -23.05 0.19 25.87
N LEU A 539 -22.54 -0.78 26.64
CA LEU A 539 -23.25 -2.03 26.94
C LEU A 539 -24.56 -1.80 27.71
N ASP A 540 -24.58 -0.86 28.65
CA ASP A 540 -25.77 -0.59 29.47
C ASP A 540 -26.83 0.17 28.67
N VAL A 541 -26.41 1.06 27.75
CA VAL A 541 -27.30 1.71 26.78
C VAL A 541 -27.91 0.70 25.80
N LEU A 542 -27.14 -0.30 25.35
CA LEU A 542 -27.66 -1.40 24.50
C LEU A 542 -28.66 -2.33 25.21
N LEU A 543 -28.63 -2.35 26.55
CA LEU A 543 -29.54 -3.15 27.39
C LEU A 543 -30.78 -2.37 27.88
N ASP A 544 -30.77 -1.03 27.81
CA ASP A 544 -31.81 -0.14 28.32
C ASP A 544 -32.94 0.07 27.27
N PRO A 545 -34.19 -0.37 27.54
CA PRO A 545 -35.31 -0.22 26.61
C PRO A 545 -35.70 1.22 26.27
N ALA A 546 -35.24 2.22 27.04
CA ALA A 546 -35.50 3.63 26.76
C ALA A 546 -34.38 4.30 25.93
N LEU A 547 -33.24 3.64 25.75
CA LEU A 547 -32.03 4.22 25.13
C LEU A 547 -31.40 3.35 24.04
N CYS A 548 -31.73 2.07 23.92
CA CYS A 548 -31.10 1.13 22.98
C CYS A 548 -31.12 1.61 21.53
N ASP A 549 -32.15 2.35 21.12
CA ASP A 549 -32.35 2.81 19.75
C ASP A 549 -31.38 3.95 19.34
N LEU A 550 -30.63 4.54 20.29
CA LEU A 550 -29.43 5.33 19.99
C LEU A 550 -28.39 4.49 19.24
N LEU A 551 -28.26 3.21 19.60
CA LEU A 551 -27.15 2.34 19.23
C LEU A 551 -27.60 1.09 18.46
N SER A 552 -28.90 0.86 18.27
CA SER A 552 -29.45 -0.37 17.71
C SER A 552 -30.64 -0.07 16.78
N ASP A 553 -30.76 -0.85 15.70
CA ASP A 553 -31.98 -0.97 14.90
C ASP A 553 -32.59 -2.39 15.00
N GLU A 554 -32.29 -3.08 16.12
CA GLU A 554 -32.89 -4.34 16.57
C GLU A 554 -33.60 -4.19 17.94
N GLY A 555 -33.72 -2.97 18.47
CA GLY A 555 -34.10 -2.71 19.86
C GLY A 555 -33.04 -3.18 20.86
N VAL A 556 -33.47 -3.55 22.06
CA VAL A 556 -32.60 -4.03 23.17
C VAL A 556 -31.76 -5.24 22.74
N LEU A 557 -30.43 -5.13 22.80
CA LEU A 557 -29.53 -6.26 22.57
C LEU A 557 -29.33 -7.02 23.89
N GLY A 558 -30.10 -8.10 24.08
CA GLY A 558 -30.07 -8.90 25.32
C GLY A 558 -28.80 -9.72 25.56
N ALA A 559 -27.83 -9.66 24.64
CA ALA A 559 -26.44 -10.08 24.83
C ALA A 559 -25.56 -9.34 23.79
N PRO A 560 -25.06 -8.12 24.09
CA PRO A 560 -24.37 -7.25 23.13
C PRO A 560 -22.89 -7.63 22.95
N ARG A 561 -22.58 -8.93 22.83
CA ARG A 561 -21.21 -9.45 22.76
C ARG A 561 -21.15 -10.86 22.17
N TYR A 562 -19.97 -11.28 21.71
CA TYR A 562 -19.66 -12.69 21.47
C TYR A 562 -19.36 -13.43 22.78
N GLU A 563 -19.60 -14.73 22.81
CA GLU A 563 -19.18 -15.60 23.90
C GLU A 563 -17.68 -15.91 23.77
N VAL A 564 -16.87 -15.38 24.68
CA VAL A 564 -15.44 -15.68 24.70
C VAL A 564 -15.22 -17.08 25.28
N ARG A 565 -14.60 -17.93 24.47
CA ARG A 565 -14.29 -19.34 24.74
C ARG A 565 -12.84 -19.59 24.32
N ALA A 566 -12.16 -20.55 24.93
CA ALA A 566 -10.86 -20.99 24.45
C ALA A 566 -11.00 -21.67 23.07
N PHE A 567 -9.96 -21.57 22.22
CA PHE A 567 -9.87 -22.43 21.04
C PHE A 567 -9.77 -23.90 21.47
N GLY A 568 -10.40 -24.80 20.71
CA GLY A 568 -10.41 -26.25 20.94
C GLY A 568 -9.94 -27.03 19.73
#